data_AF-A0A2S3QL41-F1
#
_entry.id   AF-A0A2S3QL41-F1
#
_cell.length_a   1.000
_cell.length_b   1.000
_cell.length_c   1.000
_cell.angle_alpha   90.00
_cell.angle_beta   90.00
_cell.angle_gamma   90.00
#
_symmetry.space_group_name_H-M   'P 1'
#
loop_
_entity.id
_entity.type
_entity.pdbx_description
1 polymer ?
#
loop_
_entity_poly.entity_id
_entity_poly.type
_entity_poly.pdbx_seq_one_letter_code
_entity_poly.pdbx_strand_id
1 'polypeptide(L)'
;MKNGKGQVAFVCHDAIPVSERQDYQLLCMDGSKKSVEDYKDCHLGKEPARAVIGRMDADSQQIYKVLTQIPYSDLVSSDTGVKDLIFSDSASGLVELPKSTDSFLYLKESFYMAMRALRDGSPQAPAPERPIEWCTIGHAEKTKCDKVNSLIPRMECRTGSSVEDCIKKVMRGEADALAVDGGQVYIGGKCGLVPVMVEQYYQQSCPNGGEASSYYVVAV
;
A
#
# COMPACT_ATOMS: atom_id res chain seq x y z
N MET A 1 -22.63 -20.10 -10.13
CA MET A 1 -22.80 -21.25 -9.20
C MET A 1 -24.25 -21.65 -8.99
N LYS A 2 -25.12 -20.80 -8.41
CA LYS A 2 -26.50 -21.16 -8.03
C LYS A 2 -27.34 -21.84 -9.12
N ASN A 3 -27.17 -21.45 -10.39
CA ASN A 3 -27.89 -22.05 -11.53
C ASN A 3 -27.12 -23.18 -12.22
N GLY A 4 -26.12 -23.79 -11.57
CA GLY A 4 -25.29 -24.87 -12.11
C GLY A 4 -24.34 -24.48 -13.25
N LYS A 5 -24.35 -23.21 -13.70
CA LYS A 5 -23.55 -22.73 -14.85
C LYS A 5 -22.05 -22.55 -14.59
N GLY A 6 -21.55 -22.95 -13.42
CA GLY A 6 -20.14 -22.80 -13.06
C GLY A 6 -19.84 -23.36 -11.68
N GLN A 7 -18.59 -23.79 -11.49
CA GLN A 7 -18.13 -24.51 -10.28
C GLN A 7 -17.56 -23.58 -9.20
N VAL A 8 -17.11 -22.38 -9.57
CA VAL A 8 -16.53 -21.38 -8.67
C VAL A 8 -17.11 -20.02 -9.00
N ALA A 9 -17.18 -19.13 -8.01
CA ALA A 9 -17.54 -17.73 -8.19
C ALA A 9 -16.53 -16.87 -7.41
N PHE A 10 -16.02 -15.82 -8.06
CA PHE A 10 -15.17 -14.82 -7.43
C PHE A 10 -16.05 -13.61 -7.08
N VAL A 11 -16.37 -13.47 -5.80
CA VAL A 11 -17.30 -12.45 -5.29
C VAL A 11 -16.81 -11.93 -3.94
N CYS A 12 -17.30 -10.77 -3.53
CA CYS A 12 -17.09 -10.26 -2.18
C CYS A 12 -17.73 -11.18 -1.13
N HIS A 13 -17.19 -11.20 0.09
CA HIS A 13 -17.70 -12.03 1.20
C HIS A 13 -19.19 -11.79 1.52
N ASP A 14 -19.68 -10.55 1.34
CA ASP A 14 -21.08 -10.18 1.59
C ASP A 14 -22.04 -10.54 0.44
N ALA A 15 -21.53 -11.06 -0.68
CA ALA A 15 -22.39 -11.41 -1.81
C ALA A 15 -23.24 -12.67 -1.56
N ILE A 16 -22.90 -13.47 -0.54
CA ILE A 16 -23.62 -14.71 -0.19
C ILE A 16 -24.68 -14.38 0.88
N PRO A 17 -25.98 -14.50 0.57
CA PRO A 17 -27.06 -14.27 1.54
C PRO A 17 -26.93 -15.20 2.75
N VAL A 18 -27.17 -14.68 3.96
CA VAL A 18 -27.04 -15.44 5.22
C VAL A 18 -27.78 -16.78 5.19
N SER A 19 -28.97 -16.82 4.57
CA SER A 19 -29.78 -18.03 4.43
C SER A 19 -29.16 -19.12 3.54
N GLU A 20 -28.23 -18.77 2.66
CA GLU A 20 -27.61 -19.68 1.69
C GLU A 20 -26.15 -20.02 2.08
N ARG A 21 -25.61 -19.39 3.12
CA ARG A 21 -24.19 -19.53 3.52
C ARG A 21 -23.76 -20.96 3.81
N GLN A 22 -24.68 -21.81 4.28
CA GLN A 22 -24.40 -23.21 4.59
C GLN A 22 -24.19 -24.07 3.33
N ASP A 23 -24.65 -23.62 2.17
CA ASP A 23 -24.54 -24.36 0.90
C ASP A 23 -23.21 -24.09 0.17
N TYR A 24 -22.39 -23.18 0.69
CA TYR A 24 -21.15 -22.74 0.07
C TYR A 24 -19.96 -22.88 1.01
N GLN A 25 -18.77 -22.98 0.43
CA GLN A 25 -17.50 -22.97 1.14
C GLN A 25 -16.54 -22.02 0.44
N LEU A 26 -15.60 -21.46 1.20
CA LEU A 26 -14.51 -20.66 0.65
C LEU A 26 -13.37 -21.57 0.19
N LEU A 27 -12.68 -21.16 -0.86
CA LEU A 27 -11.41 -21.74 -1.28
C LEU A 27 -10.28 -20.83 -0.80
N CYS A 28 -9.39 -21.35 0.04
CA CYS A 28 -8.29 -20.60 0.63
C CYS A 28 -7.03 -20.69 -0.24
N MET A 29 -6.10 -19.75 -0.07
CA MET A 29 -4.83 -19.71 -0.82
C MET A 29 -3.90 -20.90 -0.54
N ASP A 30 -4.06 -21.57 0.61
CA ASP A 30 -3.33 -22.79 0.98
C ASP A 30 -3.96 -24.07 0.40
N GLY A 31 -5.02 -23.94 -0.41
CA GLY A 31 -5.76 -25.05 -1.00
C GLY A 31 -6.81 -25.67 -0.08
N SER A 32 -6.91 -25.23 1.17
CA SER A 32 -7.96 -25.68 2.08
C SER A 32 -9.33 -25.08 1.73
N LYS A 33 -10.38 -25.64 2.33
CA LYS A 33 -11.75 -25.09 2.28
C LYS A 33 -12.22 -24.75 3.68
N LYS A 34 -12.84 -23.58 3.84
CA LYS A 34 -13.38 -23.12 5.13
C LYS A 34 -14.83 -22.64 5.00
N SER A 35 -15.47 -22.41 6.15
CA SER A 35 -16.80 -21.79 6.21
C SER A 35 -16.75 -20.40 5.56
N VAL A 36 -17.87 -19.95 5.00
CA VAL A 36 -18.02 -18.58 4.49
C VAL A 36 -17.88 -17.51 5.57
N GLU A 37 -18.06 -17.87 6.83
CA GLU A 37 -17.84 -16.96 7.97
C GLU A 37 -16.35 -16.73 8.28
N ASP A 38 -15.46 -17.64 7.83
CA ASP A 38 -14.02 -17.59 8.10
C ASP A 38 -13.27 -16.71 7.09
N TYR A 39 -13.96 -15.82 6.37
CA TYR A 39 -13.39 -15.02 5.27
C TYR A 39 -12.20 -14.15 5.70
N LYS A 40 -12.10 -13.79 6.98
CA LYS A 40 -10.96 -13.03 7.53
C LYS A 40 -9.66 -13.82 7.48
N ASP A 41 -9.75 -15.14 7.59
CA ASP A 41 -8.61 -16.07 7.59
C ASP A 41 -8.56 -16.93 6.31
N CYS A 42 -9.53 -16.78 5.40
CA CYS A 42 -9.64 -17.50 4.15
C CYS A 42 -10.20 -16.59 3.05
N HIS A 43 -9.29 -15.91 2.38
CA HIS A 43 -9.59 -15.00 1.26
C HIS A 43 -8.42 -14.97 0.28
N LEU A 44 -8.69 -14.60 -0.97
CA LEU A 44 -7.66 -14.47 -2.01
C LEU A 44 -6.87 -13.15 -1.91
N GLY A 45 -7.38 -12.21 -1.14
CA GLY A 45 -6.74 -10.91 -0.92
C GLY A 45 -7.71 -9.92 -0.28
N LYS A 46 -7.17 -8.80 0.18
CA LYS A 46 -7.95 -7.68 0.70
C LYS A 46 -8.06 -6.61 -0.37
N GLU A 47 -9.26 -6.43 -0.89
CA GLU A 47 -9.55 -5.41 -1.90
C GLU A 47 -9.65 -4.02 -1.24
N PRO A 48 -9.00 -2.98 -1.81
CA PRO A 48 -9.30 -1.60 -1.46
C PRO A 48 -10.78 -1.28 -1.70
N ALA A 49 -11.38 -0.43 -0.87
CA ALA A 49 -12.77 -0.02 -1.09
C ALA A 49 -12.95 0.71 -2.44
N ARG A 50 -14.20 0.88 -2.88
CA ARG A 50 -14.50 1.79 -3.99
C ARG A 50 -14.20 3.24 -3.56
N ALA A 51 -13.72 4.07 -4.49
CA ALA A 51 -13.33 5.46 -4.22
C ALA A 51 -13.92 6.44 -5.23
N VAL A 52 -14.20 7.66 -4.77
CA VAL A 52 -14.44 8.81 -5.64
C VAL A 52 -13.09 9.35 -6.10
N ILE A 53 -12.89 9.47 -7.41
CA ILE A 53 -11.67 10.04 -8.00
C ILE A 53 -11.95 11.41 -8.61
N GLY A 54 -10.98 12.30 -8.50
CA GLY A 54 -10.99 13.64 -9.10
C GLY A 54 -9.65 13.96 -9.76
N ARG A 55 -9.58 15.10 -10.47
CA ARG A 55 -8.31 15.60 -10.99
C ARG A 55 -7.40 16.04 -9.83
N MET A 56 -6.08 16.02 -10.04
CA MET A 56 -5.12 16.47 -9.01
C MET A 56 -5.31 17.94 -8.61
N ASP A 57 -5.81 18.79 -9.52
CA ASP A 57 -6.13 20.20 -9.30
C ASP A 57 -7.58 20.45 -8.87
N ALA A 58 -8.36 19.39 -8.62
CA ALA A 58 -9.74 19.53 -8.15
C ALA A 58 -9.79 19.92 -6.66
N ASP A 59 -10.81 20.69 -6.29
CA ASP A 59 -11.09 20.99 -4.89
C ASP A 59 -11.76 19.78 -4.22
N SER A 60 -10.93 18.91 -3.65
CA SER A 60 -11.38 17.70 -2.94
C SER A 60 -12.29 18.01 -1.75
N GLN A 61 -12.09 19.16 -1.10
CA GLN A 61 -12.88 19.57 0.06
C GLN A 61 -14.28 19.99 -0.37
N GLN A 62 -14.39 20.70 -1.49
CA GLN A 62 -15.69 21.05 -2.06
C GLN A 62 -16.46 19.80 -2.51
N ILE A 63 -15.79 18.81 -3.12
CA ILE A 63 -16.43 17.53 -3.50
C ILE A 63 -16.98 16.82 -2.26
N TYR A 64 -16.17 16.65 -1.23
CA TYR A 64 -16.58 16.00 0.02
C TYR A 64 -17.73 16.76 0.70
N LYS A 65 -17.63 18.08 0.76
CA LYS A 65 -18.68 18.95 1.31
C LYS A 65 -20.02 18.79 0.59
N VAL A 66 -20.03 18.74 -0.73
CA VAL A 66 -21.27 18.54 -1.50
C VAL A 66 -21.86 17.15 -1.24
N LEU A 67 -21.03 16.10 -1.27
CA LEU A 67 -21.52 14.73 -1.05
C LEU A 67 -22.10 14.54 0.36
N THR A 68 -21.48 15.14 1.37
CA THR A 68 -21.95 15.05 2.77
C THR A 68 -23.20 15.88 3.08
N GLN A 69 -23.64 16.75 2.16
CA GLN A 69 -24.93 17.46 2.28
C GLN A 69 -26.12 16.62 1.82
N ILE A 70 -25.87 15.57 1.04
CA ILE A 70 -26.92 14.67 0.52
C ILE A 70 -27.22 13.63 1.61
N PRO A 71 -28.49 13.31 1.90
CA PRO A 71 -28.83 12.21 2.79
C PRO A 71 -28.13 10.94 2.32
N TYR A 72 -27.38 10.30 3.22
CA TYR A 72 -26.55 9.15 2.85
C TYR A 72 -27.37 8.00 2.23
N SER A 73 -28.60 7.82 2.69
CA SER A 73 -29.56 6.86 2.11
C SER A 73 -29.82 7.08 0.63
N ASP A 74 -29.79 8.32 0.16
CA ASP A 74 -30.05 8.68 -1.24
C ASP A 74 -28.80 8.50 -2.12
N LEU A 75 -27.61 8.42 -1.51
CA LEU A 75 -26.36 8.14 -2.22
C LEU A 75 -26.19 6.64 -2.51
N VAL A 76 -26.66 5.78 -1.61
CA VAL A 76 -26.53 4.31 -1.72
C VAL A 76 -27.83 3.62 -2.11
N SER A 77 -28.90 4.37 -2.40
CA SER A 77 -30.17 3.80 -2.83
C SER A 77 -30.09 3.30 -4.26
N SER A 78 -30.72 2.14 -4.46
CA SER A 78 -30.79 1.47 -5.75
C SER A 78 -32.24 1.18 -6.11
N ASP A 79 -32.66 1.57 -7.32
CA ASP A 79 -34.02 1.31 -7.84
C ASP A 79 -34.24 -0.17 -8.15
N THR A 80 -35.51 -0.58 -8.24
CA THR A 80 -35.88 -2.00 -8.39
C THR A 80 -35.20 -2.67 -9.59
N GLY A 81 -34.29 -3.59 -9.28
CA GLY A 81 -33.64 -4.48 -10.25
C GLY A 81 -32.21 -4.08 -10.64
N VAL A 82 -31.75 -2.89 -10.26
CA VAL A 82 -30.35 -2.47 -10.43
C VAL A 82 -29.74 -2.32 -9.04
N LYS A 83 -28.47 -2.69 -8.85
CA LYS A 83 -27.74 -2.57 -7.59
C LYS A 83 -26.51 -1.72 -7.78
N ASP A 84 -25.99 -1.17 -6.68
CA ASP A 84 -24.77 -0.38 -6.63
C ASP A 84 -24.79 0.87 -7.54
N LEU A 85 -25.91 1.61 -7.53
CA LEU A 85 -26.04 2.85 -8.28
C LEU A 85 -25.21 3.98 -7.65
N ILE A 86 -24.23 4.50 -8.40
CA ILE A 86 -23.23 5.50 -7.96
C ILE A 86 -22.29 4.95 -6.88
N PHE A 87 -22.84 4.54 -5.73
CA PHE A 87 -22.13 3.93 -4.62
C PHE A 87 -22.63 2.50 -4.35
N SER A 88 -21.86 1.72 -3.59
CA SER A 88 -22.25 0.37 -3.19
C SER A 88 -23.44 0.41 -2.25
N ASP A 89 -24.45 -0.45 -2.45
CA ASP A 89 -25.62 -0.54 -1.56
C ASP A 89 -25.21 -0.93 -0.12
N SER A 90 -24.05 -1.59 0.02
CA SER A 90 -23.45 -2.03 1.28
C SER A 90 -22.56 -0.99 1.96
N ALA A 91 -22.27 0.15 1.33
CA ALA A 91 -21.43 1.17 1.93
C ALA A 91 -22.18 1.82 3.10
N SER A 92 -21.48 2.16 4.19
CA SER A 92 -22.07 2.80 5.38
C SER A 92 -21.68 4.28 5.58
N GLY A 93 -20.77 4.81 4.78
CA GLY A 93 -20.34 6.20 4.82
C GLY A 93 -19.27 6.53 3.78
N LEU A 94 -19.00 7.82 3.61
CA LEU A 94 -17.85 8.33 2.85
C LEU A 94 -16.81 8.89 3.84
N VAL A 95 -15.53 8.62 3.57
CA VAL A 95 -14.42 9.08 4.41
C VAL A 95 -13.53 10.00 3.58
N GLU A 96 -13.24 11.19 4.10
CA GLU A 96 -12.26 12.08 3.49
C GLU A 96 -10.84 11.52 3.66
N LEU A 97 -10.08 11.48 2.57
CA LEU A 97 -8.69 11.03 2.56
C LEU A 97 -7.74 12.24 2.65
N PRO A 98 -6.52 12.08 3.22
CA PRO A 98 -5.51 13.11 3.16
C PRO A 98 -5.21 13.55 1.72
N LYS A 99 -5.00 14.86 1.49
CA LYS A 99 -4.69 15.43 0.16
C LYS A 99 -3.42 14.84 -0.48
N SER A 100 -2.52 14.27 0.31
CA SER A 100 -1.31 13.59 -0.15
C SER A 100 -1.54 12.17 -0.66
N THR A 101 -2.75 11.62 -0.52
CA THR A 101 -3.08 10.25 -0.93
C THR A 101 -3.15 10.15 -2.45
N ASP A 102 -2.17 9.49 -3.05
CA ASP A 102 -2.20 9.13 -4.47
C ASP A 102 -2.76 7.71 -4.69
N SER A 103 -2.89 7.29 -5.94
CA SER A 103 -3.40 5.95 -6.29
C SER A 103 -2.54 4.83 -5.72
N PHE A 104 -1.22 5.04 -5.57
CA PHE A 104 -0.33 4.03 -5.00
C PHE A 104 -0.59 3.89 -3.49
N LEU A 105 -0.64 5.00 -2.77
CA LEU A 105 -0.92 5.03 -1.33
C LEU A 105 -2.31 4.45 -1.01
N TYR A 106 -3.30 4.74 -1.86
CA TYR A 106 -4.66 4.21 -1.71
C TYR A 106 -4.72 2.69 -1.91
N LEU A 107 -4.16 2.20 -3.01
CA LEU A 107 -4.21 0.78 -3.38
C LEU A 107 -3.26 -0.08 -2.54
N LYS A 108 -2.19 0.52 -2.02
CA LYS A 108 -1.04 -0.13 -1.38
C LYS A 108 -0.25 -0.99 -2.36
N GLU A 109 0.95 -1.38 -1.93
CA GLU A 109 1.92 -2.10 -2.75
C GLU A 109 1.33 -3.38 -3.37
N SER A 110 0.76 -4.28 -2.56
CA SER A 110 0.32 -5.61 -3.04
C SER A 110 -0.72 -5.54 -4.15
N PHE A 111 -1.75 -4.70 -3.99
CA PHE A 111 -2.79 -4.54 -4.99
C PHE A 111 -2.27 -3.77 -6.21
N TYR A 112 -1.51 -2.70 -5.99
CA TYR A 112 -0.93 -1.91 -7.08
C TYR A 112 -0.01 -2.77 -7.97
N MET A 113 0.86 -3.59 -7.36
CA MET A 113 1.76 -4.49 -8.08
C MET A 113 0.99 -5.61 -8.79
N ALA A 114 -0.08 -6.15 -8.19
CA ALA A 114 -0.95 -7.12 -8.87
C ALA A 114 -1.61 -6.53 -10.13
N MET A 115 -2.13 -5.30 -10.05
CA MET A 115 -2.72 -4.61 -11.20
C MET A 115 -1.69 -4.29 -12.29
N ARG A 116 -0.49 -3.87 -11.90
CA ARG A 116 0.66 -3.72 -12.79
C ARG A 116 0.97 -5.03 -13.51
N ALA A 117 1.06 -6.14 -12.77
CA ALA A 117 1.37 -7.45 -13.32
C ALA A 117 0.29 -7.96 -14.29
N LEU A 118 -0.98 -7.69 -14.01
CA LEU A 118 -2.08 -8.03 -14.93
C LEU A 118 -2.03 -7.23 -16.23
N ARG A 119 -1.60 -5.96 -16.18
CA ARG A 119 -1.53 -5.08 -17.35
C ARG A 119 -0.26 -5.29 -18.17
N ASP A 120 0.89 -5.29 -17.50
CA ASP A 120 2.22 -5.24 -18.11
C ASP A 120 2.87 -6.64 -18.18
N GLY A 121 2.24 -7.66 -17.59
CA GLY A 121 2.82 -8.98 -17.36
C GLY A 121 3.53 -9.06 -16.00
N SER A 122 3.64 -10.27 -15.46
CA SER A 122 4.36 -10.48 -14.19
C SER A 122 5.80 -9.96 -14.32
N PRO A 123 6.25 -9.09 -13.40
CA PRO A 123 7.64 -8.67 -13.39
C PRO A 123 8.52 -9.91 -13.24
N GLN A 124 9.63 -9.93 -13.98
CA GLN A 124 10.61 -11.00 -13.77
C GLN A 124 11.08 -10.95 -12.32
N ALA A 125 11.21 -12.15 -11.71
CA ALA A 125 11.79 -12.25 -10.39
C ALA A 125 13.12 -11.50 -10.39
N PRO A 126 13.40 -10.67 -9.37
CA PRO A 126 14.66 -9.96 -9.30
C PRO A 126 15.81 -10.96 -9.41
N ALA A 127 16.79 -10.67 -10.27
CA ALA A 127 17.98 -11.51 -10.34
C ALA A 127 18.59 -11.59 -8.92
N PRO A 128 19.03 -12.78 -8.47
CA PRO A 128 19.50 -12.99 -7.10
C PRO A 128 20.69 -12.11 -6.70
N GLU A 129 21.35 -11.46 -7.65
CA GLU A 129 22.46 -10.53 -7.42
C GLU A 129 22.23 -9.12 -8.01
N ARG A 130 20.98 -8.68 -8.19
CA ARG A 130 20.75 -7.33 -8.70
C ARG A 130 21.34 -6.27 -7.75
N PRO A 131 21.89 -5.16 -8.27
CA PRO A 131 22.30 -4.04 -7.44
C PRO A 131 21.15 -3.48 -6.59
N ILE A 132 21.50 -2.93 -5.43
CA ILE A 132 20.60 -2.17 -4.57
C ILE A 132 20.43 -0.78 -5.17
N GLU A 133 19.20 -0.34 -5.41
CA GLU A 133 18.89 1.01 -5.84
C GLU A 133 18.81 1.95 -4.62
N TRP A 134 19.85 2.73 -4.37
CA TRP A 134 19.92 3.68 -3.27
C TRP A 134 19.40 5.07 -3.67
N CYS A 135 18.41 5.59 -2.95
CA CYS A 135 17.87 6.92 -3.19
C CYS A 135 18.66 7.99 -2.43
N THR A 136 19.10 9.01 -3.15
CA THR A 136 19.88 10.16 -2.65
C THR A 136 19.12 11.46 -2.86
N ILE A 137 19.40 12.44 -2.01
CA ILE A 137 18.75 13.74 -2.02
C ILE A 137 19.79 14.82 -2.33
N GLY A 138 19.60 15.49 -3.45
CA GLY A 138 20.52 16.54 -3.91
C GLY A 138 21.84 16.04 -4.49
N HIS A 139 22.61 16.98 -5.03
CA HIS A 139 23.79 16.67 -5.83
C HIS A 139 24.97 16.10 -5.01
N ALA A 140 25.14 16.57 -3.77
CA ALA A 140 26.25 16.15 -2.91
C ALA A 140 26.12 14.67 -2.50
N GLU A 141 24.92 14.24 -2.11
CA GLU A 141 24.67 12.84 -1.77
C GLU A 141 24.82 11.93 -2.98
N LYS A 142 24.30 12.34 -4.15
CA LYS A 142 24.46 11.57 -5.38
C LYS A 142 25.93 11.36 -5.72
N THR A 143 26.74 12.42 -5.65
CA THR A 143 28.17 12.36 -5.89
C THR A 143 28.89 11.42 -4.92
N LYS A 144 28.48 11.42 -3.65
CA LYS A 144 29.02 10.49 -2.64
C LYS A 144 28.60 9.05 -2.93
N CYS A 145 27.33 8.83 -3.25
CA CYS A 145 26.79 7.51 -3.58
C CYS A 145 27.49 6.91 -4.81
N ASP A 146 27.74 7.70 -5.86
CA ASP A 146 28.45 7.25 -7.06
C ASP A 146 29.88 6.80 -6.76
N LYS A 147 30.56 7.50 -5.84
CA LYS A 147 31.88 7.06 -5.34
C LYS A 147 31.78 5.75 -4.57
N VAL A 148 30.75 5.56 -3.73
CA VAL A 148 30.56 4.30 -2.99
C VAL A 148 30.25 3.14 -3.95
N ASN A 149 29.43 3.37 -4.98
CA ASN A 149 29.16 2.38 -6.03
C ASN A 149 30.44 1.95 -6.76
N SER A 150 31.40 2.87 -6.96
CA SER A 150 32.69 2.52 -7.57
C SER A 150 33.54 1.56 -6.72
N LEU A 151 33.27 1.45 -5.42
CA LEU A 151 33.96 0.54 -4.50
C LEU A 151 33.32 -0.84 -4.47
N ILE A 152 31.99 -0.90 -4.51
CA ILE A 152 31.21 -2.14 -4.56
C ILE A 152 30.12 -1.92 -5.62
N PRO A 153 30.25 -2.50 -6.84
CA PRO A 153 29.31 -2.31 -7.95
C PRO A 153 28.02 -3.11 -7.74
N ARG A 154 27.46 -3.03 -6.53
CA ARG A 154 26.19 -3.60 -6.11
C ARG A 154 25.24 -2.51 -5.62
N MET A 155 25.49 -1.23 -5.94
CA MET A 155 24.67 -0.12 -5.49
C MET A 155 24.41 0.91 -6.61
N GLU A 156 23.21 0.96 -7.16
CA GLU A 156 22.82 1.98 -8.13
C GLU A 156 22.22 3.21 -7.46
N CYS A 157 22.71 4.40 -7.78
CA CYS A 157 22.25 5.63 -7.15
C CYS A 157 21.11 6.28 -7.94
N ARG A 158 19.93 6.39 -7.31
CA ARG A 158 18.77 7.16 -7.79
C ARG A 158 18.69 8.49 -7.06
N THR A 159 18.10 9.51 -7.66
CA THR A 159 17.92 10.83 -7.04
C THR A 159 16.44 11.13 -6.83
N GLY A 160 16.10 11.59 -5.63
CA GLY A 160 14.82 12.18 -5.29
C GLY A 160 14.92 13.71 -5.13
N SER A 161 13.80 14.39 -5.30
CA SER A 161 13.67 15.83 -5.06
C SER A 161 13.55 16.20 -3.58
N SER A 162 13.15 15.24 -2.73
CA SER A 162 13.03 15.36 -1.29
C SER A 162 13.09 13.98 -0.64
N VAL A 163 13.13 13.94 0.69
CA VAL A 163 13.02 12.69 1.46
C VAL A 163 11.68 12.00 1.17
N GLU A 164 10.59 12.76 1.14
CA GLU A 164 9.26 12.21 0.82
C GLU A 164 9.19 11.61 -0.58
N ASP A 165 9.87 12.22 -1.55
CA ASP A 165 9.97 11.70 -2.91
C ASP A 165 10.77 10.38 -2.93
N CYS A 166 11.89 10.31 -2.21
CA CYS A 166 12.63 9.04 -2.06
C CYS A 166 11.80 7.96 -1.35
N ILE A 167 11.04 8.29 -0.30
CA ILE A 167 10.12 7.34 0.35
C ILE A 167 9.09 6.83 -0.66
N LYS A 168 8.48 7.70 -1.46
CA LYS A 168 7.54 7.29 -2.53
C LYS A 168 8.20 6.40 -3.57
N LYS A 169 9.45 6.68 -3.96
CA LYS A 169 10.22 5.84 -4.89
C LYS A 169 10.47 4.45 -4.32
N VAL A 170 10.85 4.34 -3.05
CA VAL A 170 11.02 3.05 -2.37
C VAL A 170 9.71 2.28 -2.35
N MET A 171 8.62 2.93 -1.95
CA MET A 171 7.29 2.31 -1.97
C MET A 171 6.90 1.81 -3.35
N ARG A 172 7.24 2.53 -4.41
CA ARG A 172 6.93 2.18 -5.81
C ARG A 172 7.89 1.16 -6.44
N GLY A 173 8.93 0.74 -5.73
CA GLY A 173 9.99 -0.12 -6.26
C GLY A 173 10.89 0.56 -7.30
N GLU A 174 10.94 1.89 -7.31
CA GLU A 174 11.89 2.70 -8.12
C GLU A 174 13.21 2.99 -7.38
N ALA A 175 13.28 2.55 -6.12
CA ALA A 175 14.45 2.52 -5.26
C ALA A 175 14.24 1.39 -4.22
N ASP A 176 15.30 0.94 -3.58
CA ASP A 176 15.26 -0.10 -2.54
C ASP A 176 15.44 0.48 -1.14
N ALA A 177 16.27 1.51 -0.99
CA ALA A 177 16.63 2.05 0.31
C ALA A 177 17.04 3.53 0.24
N LEU A 178 16.99 4.18 1.40
CA LEU A 178 17.53 5.51 1.65
C LEU A 178 17.93 5.62 3.13
N ALA A 179 18.87 6.51 3.48
CA ALA A 179 19.13 6.86 4.88
C ALA A 179 18.19 7.99 5.31
N VAL A 180 17.66 7.90 6.52
CA VAL A 180 16.68 8.84 7.07
C VAL A 180 16.90 9.09 8.56
N ASP A 181 16.41 10.22 9.06
CA ASP A 181 16.36 10.51 10.50
C ASP A 181 15.18 9.80 11.19
N GLY A 182 15.15 9.84 12.54
CA GLY A 182 14.11 9.18 13.34
C GLY A 182 12.68 9.67 13.09
N GLY A 183 12.48 10.94 12.70
CA GLY A 183 11.16 11.47 12.35
C GLY A 183 10.66 10.90 11.02
N GLN A 184 11.55 10.73 10.07
CA GLN A 184 11.26 10.13 8.78
C GLN A 184 11.06 8.61 8.88
N VAL A 185 11.71 7.92 9.83
CA VAL A 185 11.40 6.51 10.16
C VAL A 185 9.93 6.36 10.58
N TYR A 186 9.38 7.30 11.37
CA TYR A 186 7.96 7.27 11.73
C TYR A 186 7.05 7.36 10.49
N ILE A 187 7.37 8.24 9.54
CA ILE A 187 6.62 8.40 8.29
C ILE A 187 6.72 7.11 7.45
N GLY A 188 7.93 6.59 7.25
CA GLY A 188 8.16 5.34 6.51
C GLY A 188 7.38 4.16 7.09
N GLY A 189 7.33 4.04 8.42
CA GLY A 189 6.54 3.01 9.10
C GLY A 189 5.03 3.10 8.82
N LYS A 190 4.47 4.31 8.74
CA LYS A 190 3.06 4.52 8.36
C LYS A 190 2.79 4.15 6.89
N CYS A 191 3.81 4.23 6.06
CA CYS A 191 3.81 3.83 4.66
C CYS A 191 4.03 2.32 4.45
N GLY A 192 4.25 1.54 5.51
CA GLY A 192 4.52 0.10 5.43
C GLY A 192 6.00 -0.26 5.19
N LEU A 193 6.89 0.73 5.21
CA LEU A 193 8.34 0.49 5.18
C LEU A 193 8.83 0.07 6.57
N VAL A 194 9.95 -0.64 6.60
CA VAL A 194 10.57 -1.13 7.84
C VAL A 194 12.02 -0.66 7.94
N PRO A 195 12.52 -0.31 9.15
CA PRO A 195 13.94 -0.04 9.33
C PRO A 195 14.75 -1.33 9.17
N VAL A 196 15.79 -1.28 8.33
CA VAL A 196 16.67 -2.44 8.07
C VAL A 196 17.95 -2.37 8.91
N MET A 197 18.46 -1.16 9.18
CA MET A 197 19.68 -0.91 9.94
C MET A 197 19.64 0.49 10.58
N VAL A 198 20.56 0.75 11.51
CA VAL A 198 20.69 2.03 12.23
C VAL A 198 22.14 2.51 12.21
N GLU A 199 22.34 3.82 12.16
CA GLU A 199 23.66 4.43 12.33
C GLU A 199 24.12 4.27 13.79
N GLN A 200 25.31 3.71 14.00
CA GLN A 200 25.86 3.50 15.34
C GLN A 200 26.82 4.63 15.72
N TYR A 201 26.51 5.33 16.81
CA TYR A 201 27.30 6.47 17.30
C TYR A 201 28.17 6.13 18.53
N TYR A 202 27.72 5.20 19.37
CA TYR A 202 28.45 4.76 20.56
C TYR A 202 28.77 3.26 20.48
N GLN A 203 30.02 2.94 20.13
CA GLN A 203 30.47 1.57 19.93
C GLN A 203 30.49 0.73 21.23
N GLN A 204 30.52 1.39 22.39
CA GLN A 204 30.54 0.74 23.72
C GLN A 204 29.15 0.45 24.30
N SER A 205 28.08 1.04 23.76
CA SER A 205 26.73 0.95 24.33
C SER A 205 25.91 -0.23 23.82
N CYS A 206 26.33 -0.90 22.74
CA CYS A 206 25.62 -2.06 22.18
C CYS A 206 26.57 -3.24 21.96
N PRO A 207 27.02 -3.94 23.02
CA PRO A 207 27.90 -5.11 22.89
C PRO A 207 27.17 -6.31 22.26
N ASN A 208 25.83 -6.32 22.29
CA ASN A 208 24.98 -7.32 21.65
C ASN A 208 24.10 -6.60 20.62
N GLY A 209 24.20 -6.96 19.35
CA GLY A 209 23.36 -6.40 18.28
C GLY A 209 21.88 -6.63 18.60
N GLY A 210 21.13 -5.55 18.80
CA GLY A 210 19.72 -5.62 19.16
C GLY A 210 19.11 -4.31 19.64
N GLU A 211 19.92 -3.40 20.18
CA GLU A 211 19.45 -2.06 20.59
C GLU A 211 19.86 -1.00 19.56
N ALA A 212 18.90 -0.16 19.16
CA ALA A 212 19.16 0.92 18.22
C ALA A 212 19.96 2.05 18.88
N SER A 213 21.03 2.51 18.23
CA SER A 213 21.81 3.64 18.73
C SER A 213 20.94 4.90 18.80
N SER A 214 21.18 5.73 19.81
CA SER A 214 20.53 7.04 19.99
C SER A 214 21.56 8.14 20.21
N TYR A 215 21.14 9.40 20.09
CA TYR A 215 21.97 10.58 20.34
C TYR A 215 21.21 11.61 21.19
N TYR A 216 21.94 12.45 21.92
CA TYR A 216 21.36 13.52 22.73
C TYR A 216 21.11 14.76 21.86
N VAL A 217 19.91 15.34 21.98
CA VAL A 217 19.55 16.64 21.39
C VAL A 217 19.76 17.73 22.45
N VAL A 218 20.50 18.79 22.11
CA VAL A 218 20.86 19.88 23.03
C VAL A 218 20.46 21.24 22.45
N ALA A 219 20.21 22.22 23.33
CA ALA A 219 20.07 23.62 22.96
C ALA A 219 21.38 24.36 23.34
N VAL A 220 21.87 25.20 22.44
CA VAL A 220 23.12 25.98 22.59
C VAL A 220 22.83 27.46 22.40
#